data_AF-A0A948DXW5-F1
#
_entry.id   AF-A0A948DXW5-F1
#
_cell.length_a   1.000
_cell.length_b   1.000
_cell.length_c   1.000
_cell.angle_alpha   90.00
_cell.angle_beta   90.00
_cell.angle_gamma   90.00
#
_symmetry.space_group_name_H-M   'P 1'
#
loop_
_entity.id
_entity.type
_entity.pdbx_description
1 polymer ?
#
loop_
_entity_poly.entity_id
_entity_poly.type
_entity_poly.pdbx_seq_one_letter_code
_entity_poly.pdbx_strand_id
1 'polypeptide(L)' 'MNGGKSILLTTEGTYPFHAGGVSRWCDNLIKGLDEFSFTIYAIMMN' A
#
# COMPACT_ATOMS: atom_id res chain seq x y z
N MET A 1 -14.59 10.28 -13.58
CA MET A 1 -14.00 9.54 -12.44
C MET A 1 -13.46 8.25 -13.03
N ASN A 2 -12.14 8.13 -13.20
CA ASN A 2 -11.54 7.01 -13.94
C ASN A 2 -11.95 5.69 -13.29
N GLY A 3 -12.56 4.78 -14.06
CA GLY A 3 -13.06 3.48 -13.61
C GLY A 3 -11.97 2.44 -13.37
N GLY A 4 -10.85 2.84 -12.74
CA GLY A 4 -9.80 1.93 -12.30
C GLY A 4 -10.29 1.04 -11.16
N LYS A 5 -9.81 -0.20 -11.10
CA LYS A 5 -10.20 -1.15 -10.04
C LYS A 5 -9.61 -0.68 -8.70
N SER A 6 -10.44 -0.65 -7.66
CA SER A 6 -10.01 -0.25 -6.31
C SER A 6 -9.46 -1.44 -5.53
N ILE A 7 -8.32 -1.26 -4.88
CA ILE A 7 -7.64 -2.28 -4.08
C ILE A 7 -7.44 -1.77 -2.65
N LEU A 8 -7.78 -2.60 -1.67
CA LEU A 8 -7.43 -2.39 -0.27
C LEU A 8 -6.13 -3.16 0.03
N LEU A 9 -5.07 -2.45 0.38
CA LEU A 9 -3.81 -3.05 0.83
C LEU A 9 -3.73 -2.97 2.36
N THR A 10 -3.91 -4.10 3.03
CA THR A 10 -3.76 -4.21 4.49
C THR A 10 -2.32 -4.56 4.84
N THR A 11 -1.72 -3.83 5.78
CA THR A 11 -0.33 -4.04 6.22
C THR A 11 -0.24 -4.06 7.74
N GLU A 12 0.71 -4.83 8.28
CA GLU A 12 0.96 -4.89 9.72
C GLU A 12 2.33 -4.29 10.03
N GLY A 13 2.36 -3.34 10.97
CA GLY A 13 3.56 -2.86 11.66
C GLY A 13 4.55 -2.02 10.86
N THR A 14 4.66 -2.17 9.54
CA THR A 14 5.74 -1.55 8.75
C THR A 14 5.27 -0.47 7.80
N TYR A 15 4.66 -0.80 6.67
CA TYR A 15 4.20 0.20 5.70
C TYR A 15 2.94 0.94 6.22
N PRO A 16 2.79 2.27 6.02
CA PRO A 16 3.73 3.22 5.42
C PRO A 16 4.69 3.87 6.44
N PHE A 17 4.75 3.40 7.68
CA PHE A 17 5.39 4.10 8.80
C PHE A 17 6.89 3.82 8.99
N HIS A 18 7.33 2.58 8.82
CA HIS A 18 8.72 2.15 9.02
C HIS A 18 9.39 1.78 7.71
N ALA A 19 10.61 2.25 7.49
CA ALA A 19 11.41 1.88 6.33
C ALA A 19 11.91 0.42 6.43
N GLY A 20 11.92 -0.29 5.31
CA GLY A 20 12.36 -1.68 5.25
C GLY A 20 12.06 -2.31 3.90
N GLY A 21 12.48 -3.57 3.71
CA GLY A 21 12.28 -4.30 2.46
C GLY A 21 10.80 -4.41 2.07
N VAL A 22 9.93 -4.74 3.05
CA VAL A 22 8.48 -4.85 2.84
C VAL A 22 7.88 -3.51 2.46
N SER A 23 8.20 -2.44 3.19
CA SER A 23 7.69 -1.10 2.89
C SER A 23 8.11 -0.62 1.50
N ARG A 24 9.36 -0.88 1.10
CA ARG A 24 9.84 -0.51 -0.24
C ARG A 24 9.19 -1.34 -1.34
N TRP A 25 8.89 -2.61 -1.07
CA TRP A 25 8.14 -3.46 -1.97
C TRP A 25 6.68 -2.95 -2.13
N CYS A 26 5.99 -2.62 -1.03
CA CYS A 26 4.65 -2.04 -1.08
C CYS A 26 4.62 -0.73 -1.89
N ASP A 27 5.60 0.14 -1.65
CA ASP A 27 5.70 1.42 -2.35
C ASP A 27 5.93 1.25 -3.86
N ASN A 28 6.80 0.31 -4.23
CA ASN A 28 7.04 -0.02 -5.64
C ASN A 28 5.81 -0.67 -6.30
N LEU A 29 5.09 -1.55 -5.59
CA LEU A 29 3.87 -2.19 -6.09
C LEU A 29 2.79 -1.13 -6.39
N ILE A 30 2.51 -0.23 -5.45
CA ILE A 30 1.48 0.80 -5.59
C ILE A 30 1.85 1.77 -6.72
N LYS A 31 3.13 2.19 -6.80
CA LYS A 31 3.60 3.12 -7.83
C LYS A 31 3.73 2.48 -9.21
N GLY A 32 3.88 1.16 -9.28
CA GLY A 32 4.05 0.41 -10.53
C GLY A 32 2.76 -0.06 -11.18
N LEU A 33 1.61 0.11 -10.52
CA LEU A 33 0.29 -0.36 -10.95
C LEU A 33 -0.71 0.80 -10.95
N ASP A 34 -0.48 1.78 -11.84
CA ASP A 34 -1.22 3.04 -11.90
C ASP A 34 -2.66 2.89 -12.45
N GLU A 35 -3.00 1.73 -13.01
CA GLU A 35 -4.35 1.38 -13.42
C GLU A 35 -5.28 1.05 -12.23
N PHE A 36 -4.71 0.88 -11.04
CA PHE A 36 -5.42 0.60 -9.80
C PHE A 36 -5.40 1.78 -8.84
N SER A 37 -6.47 1.93 -8.08
CA SER A 37 -6.54 2.90 -6.97
C SER A 37 -6.33 2.16 -5.65
N PHE A 38 -5.21 2.43 -4.97
CA PHE A 38 -4.87 1.78 -3.70
C PHE A 38 -5.33 2.60 -2.49
N THR A 39 -6.01 1.93 -1.57
CA THR A 39 -6.25 2.40 -0.20
C THR A 39 -5.40 1.57 0.75
N ILE A 40 -4.62 2.22 1.60
CA ILE A 40 -3.73 1.54 2.55
C ILE A 40 -4.40 1.49 3.91
N TYR A 41 -4.48 0.30 4.51
CA TYR A 41 -4.97 0.11 5.87
C TYR A 41 -3.89 -0.55 6.72
N ALA A 42 -3.16 0.28 7.47
CA ALA A 42 -2.07 -0.15 8.31
C ALA A 42 -2.58 -0.45 9.74
N ILE A 43 -2.40 -1.69 10.18
CA ILE A 43 -2.68 -2.14 11.54
C ILE A 43 -1.39 -2.00 12.35
N MET A 44 -1.46 -1.21 13.42
CA MET A 44 -0.36 -0.98 14.34
C MET A 44 -0.70 -1.55 15.71
N MET A 45 0.26 -2.22 16.33
CA MET A 45 0.20 -2.59 17.74
C MET A 45 0.85 -1.45 18.55
N ASN A 46 0.17 -1.00 19.60
CA ASN A 46 0.66 0.03 20.54
C ASN A 46 1.55 -0.59 21.63
#